data_AF-A0AAI9GT69-F1
#
_entry.id   AF-A0AAI9GT69-F1
#
_cell.length_a   1.000
_cell.length_b   1.000
_cell.length_c   1.000
_cell.angle_alpha   90.00
_cell.angle_beta   90.00
_cell.angle_gamma   90.00
#
_symmetry.space_group_name_H-M   'P 1'
#
loop_
_entity.id
_entity.type
_entity.pdbx_description
1 polymer ?
#
loop_
_entity_poly.entity_id
_entity_poly.type
_entity_poly.pdbx_seq_one_letter_code
_entity_poly.pdbx_strand_id
1 'polypeptide(L)' 'MLKKETLESAIISAAKLQGHELNGQDKLVIRTSVAACLAAKKRHRQRMSTGAFEWKKPDRPRR' A
#
# COMPACT_ATOMS: atom_id res chain seq x y z
N MET A 1 2.45 -7.69 -9.57
CA MET A 1 1.77 -6.60 -8.81
C MET A 1 1.98 -5.33 -9.62
N LEU A 2 0.93 -4.55 -9.90
CA LEU A 2 1.10 -3.26 -10.59
C LEU A 2 2.13 -2.40 -9.85
N LYS A 3 3.04 -1.78 -10.60
CA LYS A 3 4.06 -0.90 -10.02
C LYS A 3 3.38 0.36 -9.47
N LYS A 4 3.84 0.83 -8.31
CA LYS A 4 3.34 2.05 -7.64
C LYS A 4 3.34 3.25 -8.59
N GLU A 5 4.45 3.45 -9.31
CA GLU A 5 4.63 4.53 -10.29
C GLU A 5 3.57 4.52 -11.40
N THR A 6 3.17 3.34 -11.86
CA THR A 6 2.14 3.18 -12.89
C THR A 6 0.78 3.64 -12.40
N LEU A 7 0.44 3.33 -11.15
CA LEU A 7 -0.82 3.77 -10.53
C LEU A 7 -0.83 5.29 -10.30
N GLU A 8 0.27 5.85 -9.81
CA GLU A 8 0.40 7.29 -9.62
C GLU A 8 0.29 8.04 -10.94
N SER A 9 0.98 7.57 -11.98
CA SER A 9 0.94 8.17 -13.32
C SER A 9 -0.46 8.10 -13.93
N ALA A 10 -1.17 6.98 -13.75
CA ALA A 10 -2.54 6.82 -14.23
C ALA A 10 -3.53 7.75 -13.51
N ILE A 11 -3.37 7.96 -12.20
CA ILE A 11 -4.21 8.90 -11.44
C ILE A 11 -3.92 10.33 -11.87
N ILE A 12 -2.65 10.68 -12.06
CA ILE A 12 -2.23 12.00 -12.54
C ILE A 12 -2.77 12.27 -13.96
N SER A 13 -2.70 11.28 -14.85
CA SER A 13 -3.23 11.44 -16.21
C SER A 13 -4.76 11.58 -16.22
N ALA A 14 -5.47 10.78 -15.41
CA ALA A 14 -6.91 10.90 -15.25
C ALA A 14 -7.33 12.28 -14.73
N ALA A 15 -6.64 12.81 -13.71
CA ALA A 15 -6.90 14.14 -13.18
C ALA A 15 -6.67 15.24 -14.23
N LYS A 16 -5.59 15.14 -15.03
CA LYS A 16 -5.34 16.07 -16.13
C LYS A 16 -6.42 16.03 -17.21
N LEU A 17 -6.90 14.84 -17.58
CA LEU A 17 -8.00 14.67 -18.54
C LEU A 17 -9.30 15.30 -18.03
N GLN A 18 -9.50 15.36 -16.72
CA GLN A 18 -10.63 16.03 -16.08
C GLN A 18 -10.43 17.55 -15.94
N GLY A 19 -9.29 18.10 -16.40
CA GLY A 19 -8.98 19.53 -16.31
C GLY A 19 -8.47 19.97 -14.94
N HIS A 20 -8.10 19.04 -14.05
CA HIS A 20 -7.53 19.39 -12.75
C HIS A 20 -6.03 19.71 -12.89
N GLU A 21 -5.64 20.91 -12.47
CA GLU A 21 -4.23 21.24 -12.26
C GLU A 21 -3.76 20.71 -10.90
N LEU A 22 -2.83 19.76 -10.93
CA LEU A 22 -2.28 19.15 -9.73
C LEU A 22 -1.06 19.93 -9.23
N ASN A 23 -1.17 20.47 -8.02
CA ASN A 23 -0.07 21.12 -7.33
C ASN A 23 0.86 20.10 -6.63
N GLY A 24 1.87 20.60 -5.91
CA GLY A 24 2.82 19.74 -5.18
C GLY A 24 2.18 18.93 -4.04
N GLN A 25 1.18 19.49 -3.37
CA GLN A 25 0.44 18.85 -2.29
C GLN A 25 -0.46 17.73 -2.84
N ASP A 26 -1.15 17.94 -3.95
CA ASP A 26 -2.01 16.92 -4.58
C ASP A 26 -1.18 15.71 -5.00
N LYS A 27 0.00 15.95 -5.57
CA LYS A 27 0.96 14.88 -5.91
C LYS A 27 1.45 14.13 -4.66
N LEU A 28 1.60 14.80 -3.52
CA LEU A 28 1.93 14.14 -2.26
C LEU A 28 0.77 13.29 -1.74
N VAL A 29 -0.47 13.81 -1.81
CA VAL A 29 -1.69 13.08 -1.43
C VAL A 29 -1.87 11.83 -2.28
N ILE A 30 -1.68 11.92 -3.60
CA ILE A 30 -1.75 10.77 -4.51
C ILE A 30 -0.72 9.70 -4.10
N ARG A 31 0.55 10.08 -3.91
CA ARG A 31 1.63 9.14 -3.55
C ARG A 31 1.36 8.42 -2.22
N THR A 32 0.93 9.17 -1.21
CA THR A 32 0.66 8.63 0.14
C THR A 32 -0.57 7.72 0.13
N SER A 33 -1.63 8.10 -0.58
CA SER A 33 -2.85 7.30 -0.73
C SER A 33 -2.59 6.00 -1.48
N VAL A 34 -1.86 6.04 -2.59
CA VAL A 34 -1.47 4.85 -3.36
C VAL A 34 -0.61 3.92 -2.49
N ALA A 35 0.36 4.46 -1.76
CA ALA A 35 1.20 3.67 -0.86
C ALA A 35 0.38 2.99 0.26
N ALA A 36 -0.56 3.71 0.88
CA ALA A 36 -1.43 3.17 1.92
C ALA A 36 -2.32 2.03 1.38
N CYS A 37 -2.91 2.21 0.21
CA CYS A 37 -3.75 1.20 -0.43
C CYS A 37 -2.96 -0.08 -0.77
N LEU A 38 -1.76 0.07 -1.34
CA LEU A 38 -0.89 -1.08 -1.64
C LEU A 38 -0.45 -1.82 -0.37
N ALA A 39 -0.11 -1.09 0.69
CA ALA A 39 0.23 -1.68 1.99
C ALA A 39 -0.95 -2.42 2.62
N ALA A 40 -2.16 -1.85 2.55
CA ALA A 40 -3.38 -2.51 3.01
C ALA A 40 -3.65 -3.80 2.23
N LYS A 41 -3.54 -3.78 0.90
CA LYS A 41 -3.71 -4.97 0.04
C LYS A 41 -2.66 -6.04 0.35
N LYS A 42 -1.40 -5.66 0.56
CA LYS A 42 -0.33 -6.57 0.97
C LYS A 42 -0.64 -7.22 2.31
N ARG A 43 -1.03 -6.42 3.32
CA ARG A 43 -1.41 -6.91 4.65
C ARG A 43 -2.61 -7.85 4.59
N HIS A 44 -3.63 -7.52 3.79
CA HIS A 44 -4.78 -8.38 3.59
C HIS A 44 -4.36 -9.74 2.99
N ARG A 45 -3.55 -9.72 1.91
CA ARG A 45 -3.02 -10.97 1.33
C ARG A 45 -2.23 -11.78 2.35
N GLN A 46 -1.35 -11.15 3.11
CA GLN A 46 -0.58 -11.82 4.16
C GLN A 46 -1.50 -12.47 5.18
N ARG A 47 -2.52 -11.78 5.67
CA ARG A 47 -3.51 -12.35 6.62
C ARG A 47 -4.23 -13.56 6.03
N MET A 48 -4.68 -13.47 4.78
CA MET A 48 -5.39 -14.58 4.13
C MET A 48 -4.49 -15.78 3.80
N SER A 49 -3.19 -15.55 3.59
CA SER A 49 -2.23 -16.62 3.29
C SER A 49 -1.49 -17.15 4.52
N THR A 50 -1.68 -16.54 5.69
CA THR A 50 -1.01 -16.99 6.92
C THR A 50 -1.73 -18.23 7.42
N GLY A 51 -0.98 -19.29 7.72
CA GLY A 51 -1.51 -20.49 8.35
C GLY A 51 -2.05 -20.21 9.75
N ALA A 52 -2.61 -21.23 10.40
CA ALA A 52 -3.06 -21.10 11.77
C ALA A 52 -1.91 -20.65 12.68
N PHE A 53 -2.16 -19.65 13.54
CA PHE A 53 -1.19 -19.23 14.53
C PHE A 53 -1.11 -20.28 15.63
N GLU A 54 0.06 -20.88 15.79
CA GLU A 54 0.37 -21.76 16.91
C GLU A 54 1.36 -21.07 17.85
N TRP A 55 0.94 -20.85 19.10
CA TRP A 55 1.85 -20.37 20.12
C TRP A 55 2.87 -21.47 20.44
N LYS A 56 4.13 -21.25 20.07
CA LYS A 56 5.24 -22.16 20.41
C LYS A 56 5.89 -21.68 21.69
N LYS A 57 5.96 -22.59 22.68
CA LYS A 57 6.70 -22.34 23.92
C LYS A 57 8.17 -22.08 23.57
N PRO A 58 8.79 -20.99 24.04
CA PRO A 58 10.21 -20.74 23.82
C PRO A 58 11.06 -21.86 24.42
N ASP A 59 12.08 -22.32 23.68
CA ASP A 59 12.98 -23.38 24.15
C ASP A 59 13.82 -22.98 25.37
N ARG A 60 14.03 -21.68 25.58
CA ARG A 60 14.81 -21.15 26.71
C ARG A 60 14.06 -20.01 27.41
N PRO A 61 14.13 -19.91 28.75
CA PRO A 61 13.60 -18.77 29.47
C PRO A 61 14.29 -17.49 28.97
N ARG A 62 13.50 -16.43 28.73
CA ARG A 62 14.07 -15.10 28.51
C ARG A 62 14.69 -14.66 29.84
N ARG A 63 16.03 -14.56 29.89
CA ARG A 63 16.75 -13.95 31.00
C ARG A 63 16.71 -12.44 30.88
#